data_AF-A0A4E0RI58-F1
#
_entry.id   AF-A0A4E0RI58-F1
#
_cell.length_a   1.000
_cell.length_b   1.000
_cell.length_c   1.000
_cell.angle_alpha   90.00
_cell.angle_beta   90.00
_cell.angle_gamma   90.00
#
_symmetry.space_group_name_H-M   'P 1'
#
loop_
_entity.id
_entity.type
_entity.pdbx_description
1 polymer ?
#
loop_
_entity_poly.entity_id
_entity_poly.type
_entity_poly.pdbx_seq_one_letter_code
_entity_poly.pdbx_strand_id
1 'polypeptide(L)'
;MHMSTKAASKVVKQLAGSGTGQSLMDRVTQAKFSLAGSGLGKVVAKATTEEIGAPKKKHIDYLVNCSNEPNVSIPLLAGLLVERTQEKSWVIVFKALITTHNLMNFGNEKFSHYLASNNCPLHLPNFNDKTSAQSYEMSLFIRRYSHYISEKTASYRAMAFDFCKVKRGRDDGVLRTMPIDKLLKALPVLALQITTLLEFDAHEKDLNNTIINAAFLLLYKDLVRLFASYNEGMINLIGKYFVGERHKLEYLPSTTQNVL
;
A
#
# COMPACT_ATOMS: atom_id res chain seq x y z
N MET A 1 54.72 21.20 3.27
CA MET A 1 53.29 21.48 3.52
C MET A 1 52.31 20.69 2.61
N HIS A 2 52.70 19.57 1.98
CA HIS A 2 51.88 18.91 0.95
C HIS A 2 51.12 17.63 1.39
N MET A 3 51.17 17.25 2.67
CA MET A 3 50.52 16.02 3.16
C MET A 3 49.10 16.21 3.75
N SER A 4 48.64 17.45 3.96
CA SER A 4 47.37 17.72 4.66
C SER A 4 46.12 17.65 3.74
N THR A 5 46.26 17.99 2.46
CA THR A 5 45.14 18.06 1.50
C THR A 5 44.62 16.69 1.05
N LYS A 6 45.47 15.65 1.00
CA LYS A 6 45.04 14.27 0.66
C LYS A 6 44.21 13.63 1.77
N ALA A 7 44.52 13.89 3.05
CA ALA A 7 43.76 13.38 4.17
C ALA A 7 42.38 14.04 4.24
N ALA A 8 42.31 15.36 4.09
CA ALA A 8 41.05 16.10 4.02
C ALA A 8 40.17 15.66 2.83
N SER A 9 40.76 15.47 1.64
CA SER A 9 40.04 14.96 0.47
C SER A 9 39.49 13.55 0.68
N LYS A 10 40.25 12.67 1.36
CA LYS A 10 39.82 11.30 1.67
C LYS A 10 38.68 11.27 2.70
N VAL A 11 38.72 12.14 3.69
CA VAL A 11 37.63 12.31 4.68
C VAL A 11 36.39 12.91 4.02
N VAL A 12 36.53 13.90 3.14
CA VAL A 12 35.40 14.47 2.36
C VAL A 12 34.79 13.43 1.42
N LYS A 13 35.60 12.54 0.81
CA LYS A 13 35.13 11.44 -0.04
C LYS A 13 34.53 10.26 0.76
N GLN A 14 34.75 10.23 2.07
CA GLN A 14 34.17 9.25 2.99
C GLN A 14 32.87 9.78 3.63
N LEU A 15 32.71 11.11 3.69
CA LEU A 15 31.49 11.84 4.06
C LEU A 15 30.52 12.01 2.88
N ALA A 16 31.03 12.20 1.66
CA ALA A 16 30.27 12.06 0.43
C ALA A 16 30.13 10.57 0.14
N GLY A 17 29.00 9.98 0.54
CA GLY A 17 28.75 8.55 0.53
C GLY A 17 29.28 7.81 -0.71
N SER A 18 29.78 6.58 -0.50
CA SER A 18 30.11 5.66 -1.60
C SER A 18 29.01 5.71 -2.66
N GLY A 19 29.38 5.66 -3.95
CA GLY A 19 28.50 5.85 -5.12
C GLY A 19 27.30 4.88 -5.28
N THR A 20 26.79 4.33 -4.18
CA THR A 20 25.59 3.53 -4.01
C THR A 20 24.34 4.36 -3.63
N GLY A 21 24.49 5.67 -3.36
CA GLY A 21 23.37 6.57 -3.03
C GLY A 21 22.73 6.36 -1.64
N GLN A 22 23.35 5.55 -0.77
CA GLN A 22 22.80 5.19 0.56
C GLN A 22 23.41 6.02 1.70
N SER A 23 22.56 6.49 2.60
CA SER A 23 22.95 7.29 3.78
C SER A 23 23.73 6.46 4.80
N LEU A 24 24.39 7.12 5.76
CA LEU A 24 25.04 6.42 6.88
C LEU A 24 24.01 5.67 7.74
N MET A 25 22.84 6.28 7.97
CA MET A 25 21.74 5.67 8.74
C MET A 25 21.17 4.44 8.02
N ASP A 26 21.09 4.45 6.70
CA ASP A 26 20.71 3.28 5.90
C ASP A 26 21.67 2.10 6.13
N ARG A 27 22.98 2.37 6.15
CA ARG A 27 24.00 1.34 6.37
C ARG A 27 23.96 0.78 7.78
N VAL A 28 23.79 1.65 8.78
CA VAL A 28 23.64 1.24 10.19
C VAL A 28 22.41 0.33 10.34
N THR A 29 21.28 0.70 9.75
CA THR A 29 20.05 -0.11 9.78
C THR A 29 20.25 -1.47 9.11
N GLN A 30 20.87 -1.50 7.93
CA GLN A 30 21.20 -2.77 7.24
C GLN A 30 22.19 -3.64 8.03
N ALA A 31 23.16 -3.03 8.72
CA ALA A 31 24.11 -3.74 9.57
C ALA A 31 23.41 -4.36 10.78
N LYS A 32 22.50 -3.64 11.45
CA LYS A 32 21.68 -4.17 12.56
C LYS A 32 20.95 -5.46 12.15
N PHE A 33 20.26 -5.45 11.00
CA PHE A 33 19.57 -6.65 10.51
C PHE A 33 20.53 -7.78 10.11
N SER A 34 21.69 -7.44 9.55
CA SER A 34 22.70 -8.45 9.22
C SER A 34 23.28 -9.12 10.47
N LEU A 35 23.54 -8.35 11.53
CA LEU A 35 23.99 -8.86 12.83
C LEU A 35 22.93 -9.71 13.53
N ALA A 36 21.65 -9.37 13.37
CA ALA A 36 20.53 -10.17 13.86
C ALA A 36 20.23 -11.40 12.97
N GLY A 37 21.00 -11.66 11.91
CA GLY A 37 20.75 -12.77 10.98
C GLY A 37 19.48 -12.62 10.12
N SER A 38 18.85 -11.44 10.12
CA SER A 38 17.58 -11.19 9.42
C SER A 38 17.82 -10.75 7.97
N GLY A 39 17.85 -11.72 7.05
CA GLY A 39 17.91 -11.44 5.61
C GLY A 39 16.72 -10.61 5.13
N LEU A 40 15.53 -10.88 5.66
CA LEU A 40 14.30 -10.18 5.31
C LEU A 40 14.33 -8.71 5.76
N GLY A 41 14.73 -8.45 7.01
CA GLY A 41 14.87 -7.08 7.53
C GLY A 41 15.86 -6.25 6.73
N LYS A 42 16.96 -6.86 6.27
CA LYS A 42 17.94 -6.20 5.40
C LYS A 42 17.32 -5.76 4.07
N VAL A 43 16.46 -6.58 3.44
CA VAL A 43 15.83 -6.22 2.17
C VAL A 43 14.73 -5.18 2.37
N VAL A 44 13.95 -5.27 3.45
CA VAL A 44 12.98 -4.21 3.83
C VAL A 44 13.71 -2.88 4.00
N ALA A 45 14.81 -2.84 4.76
CA ALA A 45 15.62 -1.64 4.92
C ALA A 45 16.14 -1.07 3.59
N LYS A 46 16.54 -1.94 2.64
CA LYS A 46 16.96 -1.53 1.29
C LYS A 46 15.82 -1.02 0.41
N ALA A 47 14.59 -1.51 0.61
CA ALA A 47 13.40 -1.00 -0.08
C ALA A 47 12.97 0.37 0.46
N THR A 48 13.26 0.65 1.73
CA THR A 48 12.82 1.85 2.47
C THR A 48 14.00 2.72 2.94
N THR A 49 14.99 2.95 2.06
CA THR A 49 16.12 3.85 2.36
C THR A 49 15.69 5.32 2.43
N GLU A 50 16.53 6.18 2.98
CA GLU A 50 16.32 7.65 2.99
C GLU A 50 16.57 8.32 1.63
N GLU A 51 17.11 7.58 0.66
CA GLU A 51 17.28 8.03 -0.72
C GLU A 51 15.93 8.47 -1.33
N ILE A 52 15.86 9.73 -1.76
CA ILE A 52 14.69 10.32 -2.45
C ILE A 52 14.56 9.65 -3.83
N GLY A 53 13.83 8.54 -3.82
CA GLY A 53 13.63 7.67 -4.95
C GLY A 53 12.60 6.60 -4.61
N ALA A 54 11.78 6.21 -5.57
CA ALA A 54 10.84 5.10 -5.42
C ALA A 54 11.56 3.81 -4.93
N PRO A 55 10.88 2.91 -4.20
CA PRO A 55 11.47 1.62 -3.84
C PRO A 55 12.01 0.89 -5.06
N LYS A 56 13.29 0.53 -5.04
CA LYS A 56 13.95 -0.08 -6.20
C LYS A 56 13.27 -1.40 -6.53
N LYS A 57 12.88 -1.57 -7.80
CA LYS A 57 12.12 -2.74 -8.30
C LYS A 57 12.71 -4.08 -7.85
N LYS A 58 14.04 -4.24 -7.92
CA LYS A 58 14.73 -5.46 -7.48
C LYS A 58 14.45 -5.86 -6.02
N HIS A 59 14.21 -4.89 -5.12
CA HIS A 59 13.90 -5.17 -3.71
C HIS A 59 12.42 -5.50 -3.54
N ILE A 60 11.54 -4.82 -4.28
CA ILE A 60 10.11 -5.15 -4.31
C ILE A 60 9.88 -6.56 -4.87
N ASP A 61 10.45 -6.88 -6.02
CA ASP A 61 10.33 -8.20 -6.67
C ASP A 61 10.86 -9.31 -5.73
N TYR A 62 11.97 -9.06 -5.02
CA TYR A 62 12.48 -10.01 -4.03
C TYR A 62 11.51 -10.23 -2.86
N LEU A 63 10.95 -9.16 -2.27
CA LEU A 63 9.99 -9.28 -1.17
C LEU A 63 8.68 -9.98 -1.61
N VAL A 64 8.21 -9.70 -2.83
CA VAL A 64 7.07 -10.38 -3.44
C VAL A 64 7.37 -11.87 -3.58
N ASN A 65 8.54 -12.25 -4.09
CA ASN A 65 8.94 -13.65 -4.18
C ASN A 65 9.02 -14.29 -2.78
N CYS A 66 9.65 -13.63 -1.81
CA CYS A 66 9.69 -14.11 -0.43
C CYS A 66 8.30 -14.36 0.15
N SER A 67 7.30 -13.54 -0.16
CA SER A 67 5.94 -13.75 0.35
C SER A 67 5.29 -15.05 -0.14
N ASN A 68 5.77 -15.62 -1.25
CA ASN A 68 5.29 -16.88 -1.81
C ASN A 68 6.05 -18.10 -1.27
N GLU A 69 7.19 -17.90 -0.62
CA GLU A 69 8.00 -19.00 -0.08
C GLU A 69 7.38 -19.56 1.21
N PRO A 70 7.12 -20.88 1.31
CA PRO A 70 6.47 -21.48 2.47
C PRO A 70 7.18 -21.24 3.81
N ASN A 71 8.51 -21.10 3.77
CA ASN A 71 9.36 -20.96 4.96
C ASN A 71 9.55 -19.49 5.39
N VAL A 72 9.02 -18.52 4.64
CA VAL A 72 9.12 -17.11 5.01
C VAL A 72 8.00 -16.73 5.97
N SER A 73 8.36 -16.14 7.10
CA SER A 73 7.40 -15.63 8.09
C SER A 73 6.72 -14.36 7.57
N ILE A 74 5.47 -14.49 7.15
CA ILE A 74 4.58 -13.37 6.82
C ILE A 74 4.39 -12.41 8.02
N PRO A 75 4.19 -12.89 9.27
CA PRO A 75 4.14 -12.00 10.43
C PRO A 75 5.38 -11.12 10.58
N LEU A 76 6.57 -11.70 10.39
CA LEU A 76 7.83 -10.96 10.46
C LEU A 76 7.92 -9.93 9.33
N LEU A 77 7.57 -10.29 8.09
CA LEU A 77 7.56 -9.36 6.95
C LEU A 77 6.66 -8.15 7.22
N ALA A 78 5.43 -8.41 7.65
CA ALA A 78 4.46 -7.37 7.96
C ALA A 78 4.94 -6.50 9.13
N GLY A 79 5.44 -7.12 10.21
CA GLY A 79 5.97 -6.41 11.37
C GLY A 79 7.13 -5.47 11.03
N LEU A 80 8.08 -5.93 10.20
CA LEU A 80 9.18 -5.11 9.72
C LEU A 80 8.70 -3.89 8.93
N LEU A 81 7.70 -4.06 8.05
CA LEU A 81 7.15 -2.94 7.29
C LEU A 81 6.38 -1.95 8.17
N VAL A 82 5.59 -2.47 9.12
CA VAL A 82 4.91 -1.65 10.12
C VAL A 82 5.93 -0.85 10.94
N GLU A 83 7.03 -1.44 11.37
CA GLU A 83 8.12 -0.72 12.06
C GLU A 83 8.65 0.44 11.20
N ARG A 84 8.87 0.23 9.89
CA ARG A 84 9.30 1.32 8.98
C ARG A 84 8.27 2.44 8.84
N THR A 85 6.97 2.16 9.01
CA THR A 85 5.93 3.20 8.99
C THR A 85 5.93 4.09 10.24
N GLN A 86 6.62 3.70 11.31
CA GLN A 86 6.76 4.48 12.55
C GLN A 86 7.98 5.41 12.55
N GLU A 87 8.75 5.44 11.46
CA GLU A 87 9.90 6.32 11.31
C GLU A 87 9.49 7.79 11.14
N LYS A 88 10.40 8.71 11.44
CA LYS A 88 10.11 10.16 11.32
C LYS A 88 10.19 10.67 9.89
N SER A 89 11.02 10.03 9.05
CA SER A 89 11.27 10.46 7.68
C SER A 89 10.08 10.13 6.78
N TRP A 90 9.52 11.15 6.13
CA TRP A 90 8.47 10.95 5.12
C TRP A 90 8.91 9.99 4.01
N VAL A 91 10.19 10.02 3.61
CA VAL A 91 10.74 9.15 2.56
C VAL A 91 10.63 7.69 2.97
N ILE A 92 11.07 7.35 4.18
CA ILE A 92 11.03 5.98 4.70
C ILE A 92 9.57 5.51 4.84
N VAL A 93 8.73 6.32 5.49
CA VAL A 93 7.33 5.97 5.76
C VAL A 93 6.55 5.76 4.47
N PHE A 94 6.68 6.67 3.50
CA PHE A 94 5.97 6.55 2.23
C PHE A 94 6.44 5.33 1.44
N LYS A 95 7.76 5.06 1.41
CA LYS A 95 8.32 3.85 0.77
C LYS A 95 7.87 2.56 1.46
N ALA A 96 7.68 2.56 2.78
CA ALA A 96 7.15 1.42 3.52
C ALA A 96 5.68 1.15 3.15
N LEU A 97 4.85 2.19 3.06
CA LEU A 97 3.46 2.07 2.60
C LEU A 97 3.40 1.58 1.14
N ILE A 98 4.21 2.13 0.24
CA ILE A 98 4.29 1.69 -1.17
C ILE A 98 4.73 0.23 -1.27
N THR A 99 5.71 -0.19 -0.46
CA THR A 99 6.19 -1.58 -0.42
C THR A 99 5.09 -2.52 0.09
N THR A 100 4.35 -2.10 1.13
CA THR A 100 3.20 -2.83 1.67
C THR A 100 2.12 -3.00 0.60
N HIS A 101 1.76 -1.93 -0.12
CA HIS A 101 0.78 -1.97 -1.20
C HIS A 101 1.21 -2.90 -2.35
N ASN A 102 2.49 -2.90 -2.73
CA ASN A 102 3.02 -3.86 -3.70
C ASN A 102 2.84 -5.31 -3.24
N LEU A 103 3.12 -5.61 -1.96
CA LEU A 103 2.92 -6.95 -1.41
C LEU A 103 1.44 -7.34 -1.39
N MET A 104 0.54 -6.41 -1.05
CA MET A 104 -0.90 -6.66 -1.10
C MET A 104 -1.36 -7.00 -2.52
N ASN A 105 -0.83 -6.31 -3.54
CA ASN A 105 -1.27 -6.45 -4.93
C ASN A 105 -0.58 -7.60 -5.69
N PHE A 106 0.70 -7.83 -5.45
CA PHE A 106 1.52 -8.76 -6.25
C PHE A 106 2.11 -9.91 -5.42
N GLY A 107 2.11 -9.80 -4.10
CA GLY A 107 2.54 -10.88 -3.20
C GLY A 107 1.45 -11.92 -2.96
N ASN A 108 1.81 -12.89 -2.12
CA ASN A 108 0.92 -13.96 -1.68
C ASN A 108 -0.27 -13.40 -0.87
N GLU A 109 -1.45 -13.98 -1.05
CA GLU A 109 -2.67 -13.56 -0.34
C GLU A 109 -2.56 -13.67 1.19
N LYS A 110 -1.70 -14.56 1.70
CA LYS A 110 -1.40 -14.67 3.13
C LYS A 110 -0.93 -13.34 3.73
N PHE A 111 -0.26 -12.49 2.94
CA PHE A 111 0.16 -11.17 3.41
C PHE A 111 -1.04 -10.27 3.70
N SER A 112 -1.94 -10.09 2.73
CA SER A 112 -3.18 -9.30 2.92
C SER A 112 -4.07 -9.90 4.01
N HIS A 113 -4.20 -11.22 4.05
CA HIS A 113 -4.93 -11.92 5.11
C HIS A 113 -4.34 -11.63 6.49
N TYR A 114 -3.01 -11.69 6.64
CA TYR A 114 -2.36 -11.39 7.91
C TYR A 114 -2.62 -9.95 8.36
N LEU A 115 -2.48 -8.96 7.46
CA LEU A 115 -2.78 -7.56 7.78
C LEU A 115 -4.23 -7.38 8.25
N ALA A 116 -5.18 -8.00 7.54
CA ALA A 116 -6.60 -7.95 7.85
C ALA A 116 -6.89 -8.57 9.23
N SER A 117 -6.40 -9.78 9.49
CA SER A 117 -6.69 -10.53 10.72
C SER A 117 -6.02 -9.95 11.97
N ASN A 118 -4.88 -9.25 11.82
CA ASN A 118 -4.10 -8.74 12.97
C ASN A 118 -4.26 -7.24 13.22
N ASN A 119 -5.10 -6.56 12.44
CA ASN A 119 -5.37 -5.12 12.57
C ASN A 119 -4.09 -4.27 12.67
N CYS A 120 -3.13 -4.52 11.77
CA CYS A 120 -1.85 -3.83 11.77
C CYS A 120 -2.03 -2.30 11.65
N PRO A 121 -1.33 -1.49 12.46
CA PRO A 121 -1.53 -0.04 12.53
C PRO A 121 -0.88 0.70 11.34
N LEU A 122 -1.46 0.52 10.16
CA LEU A 122 -0.99 1.13 8.90
C LEU A 122 -1.65 2.47 8.61
N HIS A 123 -2.71 2.86 9.32
CA HIS A 123 -3.32 4.19 9.22
C HIS A 123 -2.54 5.20 10.06
N LEU A 124 -2.06 6.27 9.43
CA LEU A 124 -1.18 7.26 10.05
C LEU A 124 -1.83 8.66 10.04
N PRO A 125 -3.00 8.87 10.66
CA PRO A 125 -3.76 10.12 10.53
C PRO A 125 -3.02 11.36 11.07
N ASN A 126 -2.02 11.16 11.93
CA ASN A 126 -1.26 12.22 12.58
C ASN A 126 0.18 12.35 12.05
N PHE A 127 0.55 11.63 11.00
CA PHE A 127 1.92 11.71 10.45
C PHE A 127 2.22 13.14 9.96
N ASN A 128 3.36 13.69 10.40
CA ASN A 128 3.75 15.06 10.11
C ASN A 128 5.27 15.27 10.22
N ASP A 129 5.97 15.15 9.10
CA ASP A 129 7.39 15.46 8.98
C ASP A 129 7.58 16.95 8.63
N LYS A 130 8.13 17.71 9.57
CA LYS A 130 8.34 19.16 9.45
C LYS A 130 9.78 19.55 9.10
N THR A 131 10.59 18.62 8.62
CA THR A 131 12.01 18.87 8.32
C THR A 131 12.24 19.80 7.13
N SER A 132 11.30 19.86 6.18
CA SER A 132 11.32 20.78 5.04
C SER A 132 9.91 21.03 4.52
N ALA A 133 9.76 22.02 3.61
CA ALA A 133 8.49 22.29 2.94
C ALA A 133 7.96 21.05 2.19
N GLN A 134 8.84 20.35 1.45
CA GLN A 134 8.49 19.12 0.75
C GLN A 134 8.05 18.02 1.72
N SER A 135 8.74 17.85 2.85
CA SER A 135 8.37 16.85 3.86
C SER A 135 6.97 17.11 4.43
N TYR A 136 6.63 18.39 4.63
CA TYR A 136 5.32 18.80 5.12
C TYR A 136 4.22 18.52 4.10
N GLU A 137 4.44 18.83 2.83
CA GLU A 137 3.53 18.51 1.72
C GLU A 137 3.34 17.00 1.56
N MET A 138 4.42 16.22 1.56
CA MET A 138 4.36 14.76 1.43
C MET A 138 3.68 14.10 2.63
N SER A 139 3.72 14.72 3.80
CA SER A 139 2.99 14.24 4.98
C SER A 139 1.47 14.22 4.75
N LEU A 140 0.92 15.17 3.98
CA LEU A 140 -0.50 15.13 3.60
C LEU A 140 -0.84 13.89 2.79
N PHE A 141 -0.03 13.60 1.77
CA PHE A 141 -0.24 12.43 0.91
C PHE A 141 0.03 11.11 1.64
N ILE A 142 0.95 11.07 2.60
CA ILE A 142 1.14 9.90 3.48
C ILE A 142 -0.12 9.64 4.29
N ARG A 143 -0.73 10.65 4.91
CA ARG A 143 -1.98 10.48 5.67
C ARG A 143 -3.08 9.88 4.78
N ARG A 144 -3.34 10.50 3.63
CA ARG A 144 -4.35 10.04 2.66
C ARG A 144 -4.05 8.63 2.12
N TYR A 145 -2.80 8.35 1.75
CA TYR A 145 -2.41 7.03 1.25
C TYR A 145 -2.51 5.95 2.32
N SER A 146 -2.08 6.25 3.54
CA SER A 146 -2.20 5.33 4.69
C SER A 146 -3.65 5.00 5.03
N HIS A 147 -4.56 5.97 4.86
CA HIS A 147 -6.00 5.77 5.01
C HIS A 147 -6.50 4.75 3.98
N TYR A 148 -6.11 4.90 2.70
CA TYR A 148 -6.46 3.92 1.66
C TYR A 148 -5.90 2.51 1.94
N ILE A 149 -4.64 2.38 2.37
CA ILE A 149 -4.07 1.06 2.70
C ILE A 149 -4.83 0.40 3.85
N SER A 150 -5.22 1.17 4.86
CA SER A 150 -6.05 0.71 5.96
C SER A 150 -7.44 0.28 5.47
N GLU A 151 -8.08 1.07 4.60
CA GLU A 151 -9.40 0.74 4.04
C GLU A 151 -9.35 -0.50 3.15
N LYS A 152 -8.32 -0.66 2.32
CA LYS A 152 -8.10 -1.89 1.54
C LYS A 152 -7.97 -3.12 2.45
N THR A 153 -7.33 -2.97 3.61
CA THR A 153 -7.20 -4.03 4.62
C THR A 153 -8.54 -4.33 5.32
N ALA A 154 -9.31 -3.28 5.66
CA ALA A 154 -10.64 -3.42 6.25
C ALA A 154 -11.64 -4.07 5.28
N SER A 155 -11.61 -3.68 4.01
CA SER A 155 -12.38 -4.29 2.92
C SER A 155 -12.09 -5.79 2.78
N TYR A 156 -10.80 -6.17 2.76
CA TYR A 156 -10.40 -7.58 2.76
C TYR A 156 -10.92 -8.32 4.00
N ARG A 157 -10.84 -7.72 5.19
CA ARG A 157 -11.36 -8.31 6.43
C ARG A 157 -12.87 -8.56 6.35
N ALA A 158 -13.63 -7.60 5.82
CA ALA A 158 -15.08 -7.71 5.72
C ALA A 158 -15.51 -8.78 4.71
N MET A 159 -14.78 -8.91 3.59
CA MET A 159 -15.18 -9.74 2.44
C MET A 159 -14.47 -11.09 2.36
N ALA A 160 -13.35 -11.26 3.06
CA ALA A 160 -12.43 -12.40 2.95
C ALA A 160 -11.82 -12.61 1.54
N PHE A 161 -11.86 -11.58 0.69
CA PHE A 161 -11.18 -11.55 -0.61
C PHE A 161 -10.80 -10.11 -1.00
N ASP A 162 -9.87 -9.95 -1.95
CA ASP A 162 -9.47 -8.64 -2.48
C ASP A 162 -10.26 -8.32 -3.77
N PHE A 163 -11.06 -7.25 -3.75
CA PHE A 163 -11.80 -6.78 -4.92
C PHE A 163 -10.92 -6.49 -6.14
N CYS A 164 -9.63 -6.21 -5.96
CA CYS A 164 -8.68 -6.03 -7.05
C CYS A 164 -8.23 -7.35 -7.71
N LYS A 165 -8.47 -8.50 -7.06
CA LYS A 165 -7.98 -9.81 -7.50
C LYS A 165 -9.08 -10.81 -7.83
N VAL A 166 -10.34 -10.45 -7.64
CA VAL A 166 -11.48 -11.33 -7.98
C VAL A 166 -11.52 -11.68 -9.46
N LYS A 167 -12.02 -12.88 -9.75
CA LYS A 167 -12.34 -13.29 -11.12
C LYS A 167 -13.41 -12.35 -11.68
N ARG A 168 -13.20 -11.96 -12.94
CA ARG A 168 -14.10 -11.10 -13.73
C ARG A 168 -14.57 -11.88 -14.95
N GLY A 169 -15.76 -11.58 -15.44
CA GLY A 169 -16.36 -12.29 -16.56
C GLY A 169 -17.88 -12.32 -16.48
N ARG A 170 -18.52 -12.48 -17.65
CA ARG A 170 -19.99 -12.52 -17.76
C ARG A 170 -20.61 -13.70 -17.01
N ASP A 171 -19.98 -14.86 -17.09
CA ASP A 171 -20.59 -16.13 -16.68
C ASP A 171 -20.08 -16.62 -15.33
N ASP A 172 -18.90 -16.18 -14.90
CA ASP A 172 -18.23 -16.66 -13.69
C ASP A 172 -17.49 -15.55 -12.90
N GLY A 173 -17.74 -14.28 -13.23
CA GLY A 173 -17.26 -13.15 -12.44
C GLY A 173 -17.83 -13.20 -11.03
N VAL A 174 -16.97 -12.99 -10.02
CA VAL A 174 -17.36 -13.12 -8.60
C VAL A 174 -18.48 -12.15 -8.27
N LEU A 175 -18.35 -10.89 -8.69
CA LEU A 175 -19.36 -9.86 -8.43
C LEU A 175 -20.55 -10.02 -9.38
N ARG A 176 -20.30 -10.46 -10.62
CA ARG A 176 -21.31 -10.69 -11.65
C ARG A 176 -22.33 -11.78 -11.29
N THR A 177 -21.90 -12.81 -10.55
CA THR A 177 -22.70 -13.98 -10.20
C THR A 177 -23.07 -14.05 -8.71
N MET A 178 -22.63 -13.06 -7.91
CA MET A 178 -22.87 -13.04 -6.47
C MET A 178 -24.37 -13.10 -6.11
N PRO A 179 -24.78 -13.94 -5.14
CA PRO A 179 -26.15 -13.93 -4.61
C PRO A 179 -26.52 -12.56 -4.01
N ILE A 180 -27.80 -12.15 -4.14
CA ILE A 180 -28.26 -10.80 -3.78
C ILE A 180 -27.93 -10.42 -2.33
N ASP A 181 -28.15 -11.34 -1.39
CA ASP A 181 -27.96 -11.08 0.05
C ASP A 181 -26.49 -10.81 0.40
N LYS A 182 -25.55 -11.35 -0.38
CA LYS A 182 -24.11 -11.06 -0.27
C LYS A 182 -23.73 -9.81 -1.05
N LEU A 183 -24.31 -9.63 -2.23
CA LEU A 183 -24.04 -8.48 -3.09
C LEU A 183 -24.40 -7.15 -2.42
N LEU A 184 -25.56 -7.09 -1.75
CA LEU A 184 -26.00 -5.91 -1.00
C LEU A 184 -25.06 -5.56 0.17
N LYS A 185 -24.28 -6.51 0.68
CA LYS A 185 -23.24 -6.28 1.69
C LYS A 185 -21.90 -5.90 1.07
N ALA A 186 -21.58 -6.45 -0.10
CA ALA A 186 -20.30 -6.24 -0.77
C ALA A 186 -20.21 -4.88 -1.45
N LEU A 187 -21.28 -4.42 -2.10
CA LEU A 187 -21.29 -3.16 -2.85
C LEU A 187 -20.96 -1.92 -1.98
N PRO A 188 -21.52 -1.76 -0.77
CA PRO A 188 -21.14 -0.64 0.10
C PRO A 188 -19.66 -0.67 0.52
N VAL A 189 -19.10 -1.86 0.80
CA VAL A 189 -17.68 -2.01 1.16
C VAL A 189 -16.78 -1.63 -0.02
N LEU A 190 -17.13 -2.07 -1.23
CA LEU A 190 -16.41 -1.72 -2.45
C LEU A 190 -16.51 -0.21 -2.75
N ALA A 191 -17.70 0.37 -2.61
CA ALA A 191 -17.91 1.81 -2.81
C ALA A 191 -17.08 2.64 -1.82
N LEU A 192 -17.06 2.27 -0.54
CA LEU A 192 -16.23 2.93 0.47
C LEU A 192 -14.75 2.87 0.11
N GLN A 193 -14.24 1.69 -0.28
CA GLN A 193 -12.86 1.53 -0.70
C GLN A 193 -12.49 2.40 -1.91
N ILE A 194 -13.41 2.57 -2.88
CA ILE A 194 -13.22 3.48 -4.02
C ILE A 194 -13.22 4.94 -3.54
N THR A 195 -14.19 5.34 -2.72
CA THR A 195 -14.28 6.71 -2.19
C THR A 195 -12.99 7.10 -1.45
N THR A 196 -12.50 6.24 -0.55
CA THR A 196 -11.25 6.48 0.18
C THR A 196 -10.02 6.49 -0.74
N LEU A 197 -10.02 5.73 -1.84
CA LEU A 197 -8.97 5.83 -2.86
C LEU A 197 -8.93 7.23 -3.48
N LEU A 198 -10.10 7.75 -3.85
CA LEU A 198 -10.25 9.06 -4.49
C LEU A 198 -9.84 10.23 -3.57
N GLU A 199 -9.93 10.05 -2.24
CA GLU A 199 -9.44 11.03 -1.25
C GLU A 199 -7.92 11.29 -1.33
N PHE A 200 -7.15 10.48 -2.07
CA PHE A 200 -5.74 10.79 -2.33
C PHE A 200 -5.57 12.16 -3.01
N ASP A 201 -6.49 12.48 -3.94
CA ASP A 201 -6.74 13.84 -4.45
C ASP A 201 -5.45 14.64 -4.75
N ALA A 202 -4.56 14.00 -5.51
CA ALA A 202 -3.32 14.61 -5.98
C ALA A 202 -3.52 15.24 -7.36
N HIS A 203 -2.98 16.44 -7.55
CA HIS A 203 -2.97 17.17 -8.81
C HIS A 203 -1.60 17.07 -9.47
N GLU A 204 -1.50 17.48 -10.75
CA GLU A 204 -0.26 17.40 -11.53
C GLU A 204 0.96 18.02 -10.82
N LYS A 205 0.78 19.19 -10.19
CA LYS A 205 1.83 19.88 -9.42
C LYS A 205 2.34 19.10 -8.21
N ASP A 206 1.50 18.23 -7.64
CA ASP A 206 1.82 17.44 -6.45
C ASP A 206 2.69 16.23 -6.82
N LEU A 207 2.58 15.76 -8.07
CA LEU A 207 3.30 14.61 -8.65
C LEU A 207 4.76 14.93 -9.02
N ASN A 208 5.45 15.63 -8.12
CA ASN A 208 6.75 16.28 -8.34
C ASN A 208 7.97 15.42 -8.00
N ASN A 209 7.78 14.18 -7.55
CA ASN A 209 8.88 13.27 -7.22
C ASN A 209 8.51 11.80 -7.46
N THR A 210 9.51 10.93 -7.58
CA THR A 210 9.30 9.53 -7.96
C THR A 210 8.57 8.69 -6.90
N ILE A 211 8.58 9.09 -5.62
CA ILE A 211 7.93 8.36 -4.53
C ILE A 211 6.42 8.53 -4.63
N ILE A 212 5.92 9.78 -4.68
CA ILE A 212 4.49 10.04 -4.84
C ILE A 212 3.98 9.49 -6.18
N ASN A 213 4.79 9.55 -7.25
CA ASN A 213 4.43 8.96 -8.55
C ASN A 213 4.26 7.44 -8.47
N ALA A 214 5.10 6.75 -7.71
CA ALA A 214 4.97 5.32 -7.48
C ALA A 214 3.70 4.98 -6.67
N ALA A 215 3.37 5.78 -5.65
CA ALA A 215 2.13 5.61 -4.88
C ALA A 215 0.90 5.83 -5.77
N PHE A 216 0.87 6.92 -6.53
CA PHE A 216 -0.20 7.27 -7.45
C PHE A 216 -0.44 6.19 -8.51
N LEU A 217 0.63 5.64 -9.10
CA LEU A 217 0.52 4.56 -10.08
C LEU A 217 -0.12 3.28 -9.50
N LEU A 218 0.14 2.97 -8.23
CA LEU A 218 -0.51 1.83 -7.56
C LEU A 218 -1.99 2.12 -7.29
N LEU A 219 -2.34 3.32 -6.81
CA LEU A 219 -3.74 3.73 -6.65
C LEU A 219 -4.50 3.66 -7.98
N TYR A 220 -3.90 4.16 -9.07
CA TYR A 220 -4.50 4.09 -10.39
C TYR A 220 -4.76 2.65 -10.83
N LYS A 221 -3.79 1.74 -10.62
CA LYS A 221 -3.94 0.31 -10.94
C LYS A 221 -5.04 -0.36 -10.13
N ASP A 222 -5.24 0.06 -8.88
CA ASP A 222 -6.32 -0.45 -8.03
C ASP A 222 -7.66 0.16 -8.46
N LEU A 223 -7.74 1.47 -8.71
CA LEU A 223 -8.95 2.15 -9.16
C LEU A 223 -9.54 1.49 -10.41
N VAL A 224 -8.73 1.19 -11.42
CA VAL A 224 -9.18 0.50 -12.64
C VAL A 224 -9.81 -0.86 -12.33
N ARG A 225 -9.23 -1.61 -11.38
CA ARG A 225 -9.73 -2.94 -10.98
C ARG A 225 -10.99 -2.84 -10.13
N LEU A 226 -11.00 -1.96 -9.14
CA LEU A 226 -12.15 -1.70 -8.28
C LEU A 226 -13.35 -1.23 -9.08
N PHE A 227 -13.15 -0.32 -10.04
CA PHE A 227 -14.22 0.15 -10.91
C PHE A 227 -14.78 -0.97 -11.80
N ALA A 228 -13.92 -1.85 -12.31
CA ALA A 228 -14.39 -3.04 -13.04
C ALA A 228 -15.23 -3.97 -12.15
N SER A 229 -14.78 -4.25 -10.92
CA SER A 229 -15.54 -5.06 -9.96
C SER A 229 -16.86 -4.39 -9.56
N TYR A 230 -16.87 -3.07 -9.41
CA TYR A 230 -18.06 -2.30 -9.07
C TYR A 230 -19.10 -2.38 -10.19
N ASN A 231 -18.67 -2.19 -11.45
CA ASN A 231 -19.55 -2.33 -12.61
C ASN A 231 -20.16 -3.73 -12.73
N GLU A 232 -19.40 -4.79 -12.48
CA GLU A 232 -19.96 -6.15 -12.45
C GLU A 232 -21.03 -6.32 -11.37
N GLY A 233 -20.78 -5.79 -10.18
CA GLY A 233 -21.73 -5.85 -9.07
C GLY A 233 -23.00 -5.04 -9.35
N MET A 234 -22.88 -3.85 -9.93
CA MET A 234 -24.03 -3.02 -10.32
C MET A 234 -24.88 -3.68 -11.40
N ILE A 235 -24.26 -4.27 -12.43
CA ILE A 235 -25.00 -5.00 -13.46
C ILE A 235 -25.76 -6.19 -12.85
N ASN A 236 -25.14 -6.93 -11.93
CA ASN A 236 -25.80 -8.03 -11.22
C ASN A 236 -26.99 -7.52 -10.39
N LEU A 237 -26.81 -6.44 -9.62
CA LEU A 237 -27.86 -5.83 -8.81
C LEU A 237 -29.08 -5.42 -9.67
N ILE A 238 -28.82 -4.69 -10.76
CA ILE A 238 -29.86 -4.26 -11.70
C ILE A 238 -30.58 -5.47 -12.32
N GLY A 239 -29.82 -6.48 -12.76
CA GLY A 239 -30.39 -7.70 -13.32
C GLY A 239 -31.34 -8.41 -12.36
N LYS A 240 -30.97 -8.51 -11.08
CA LYS A 240 -31.79 -9.14 -10.04
C LYS A 240 -33.02 -8.32 -9.64
N TYR A 241 -32.92 -6.99 -9.66
CA TYR A 241 -34.06 -6.10 -9.40
C TYR A 241 -35.21 -6.34 -10.38
N PHE A 242 -34.91 -6.47 -11.68
CA PHE A 242 -35.94 -6.65 -12.71
C PHE A 242 -36.50 -8.08 -12.83
N VAL A 243 -35.77 -9.10 -12.36
CA VAL A 243 -36.16 -10.52 -12.49
C VAL A 243 -37.02 -11.03 -11.32
N GLY A 244 -37.22 -10.25 -10.24
CA GLY A 244 -38.28 -10.54 -9.26
C GLY A 244 -37.87 -10.73 -7.80
N GLU A 245 -36.64 -10.38 -7.39
CA GLU A 245 -36.26 -10.34 -5.96
C GLU A 245 -36.66 -9.01 -5.27
N ARG A 246 -37.69 -8.31 -5.78
CA ARG A 246 -38.13 -6.97 -5.30
C ARG A 246 -38.40 -6.92 -3.79
N HIS A 247 -39.04 -7.94 -3.23
CA HIS A 247 -39.36 -8.01 -1.80
C HIS A 247 -38.13 -8.04 -0.87
N LYS A 248 -36.93 -8.38 -1.36
CA LYS A 248 -35.68 -8.31 -0.58
C LYS A 248 -35.01 -6.94 -0.63
N LEU A 249 -35.34 -6.11 -1.62
CA LEU A 249 -34.74 -4.80 -1.87
C LEU A 249 -35.49 -3.67 -1.15
N GLU A 250 -36.77 -3.87 -0.84
CA GLU A 250 -37.61 -2.92 -0.09
C GLU A 250 -37.30 -2.84 1.42
N TYR A 251 -36.50 -3.77 1.97
CA TYR A 251 -36.11 -3.80 3.40
C TYR A 251 -34.70 -3.26 3.67
N LEU A 252 -34.08 -2.55 2.73
CA LEU A 252 -32.81 -1.87 2.98
C LEU A 252 -33.05 -0.68 3.93
N PRO A 253 -32.29 -0.55 5.04
CA PRO A 253 -32.39 0.60 5.93
C PRO A 253 -32.22 1.90 5.15
N SER A 254 -33.03 2.91 5.49
CA SER A 254 -33.16 4.20 4.82
C SER A 254 -31.84 4.98 4.63
N THR A 255 -30.76 4.57 5.29
CA THR A 255 -29.39 5.08 5.07
C THR A 255 -28.81 4.71 3.70
N THR A 256 -29.37 3.71 3.00
CA THR A 256 -28.85 3.21 1.70
C THR A 256 -29.56 3.81 0.48
N GLN A 257 -30.66 4.55 0.67
CA GLN A 257 -31.45 5.13 -0.43
C GLN A 257 -30.79 6.36 -1.08
N ASN A 258 -29.73 6.92 -0.50
CA ASN A 258 -29.04 8.10 -1.03
C ASN A 258 -27.90 7.80 -2.02
N VAL A 259 -27.79 6.57 -2.53
CA VAL A 259 -26.69 6.16 -3.45
C VAL A 259 -27.21 5.47 -4.73
N LEU A 260 -28.48 5.66 -5.09
CA LEU A 260 -29.02 5.37 -6.42
C LEU A 260 -29.40 6.68 -7.11
#